data_AF-A0A7Z0Q6X6-F1
#
_entry.id   AF-A0A7Z0Q6X6-F1
#
_cell.length_a   1.000
_cell.length_b   1.000
_cell.length_c   1.000
_cell.angle_alpha   90.00
_cell.angle_beta   90.00
_cell.angle_gamma   90.00
#
_symmetry.space_group_name_H-M   'P 1'
#
loop_
_entity.id
_entity.type
_entity.pdbx_description
1 polymer ?
#
loop_
_entity_poly.entity_id
_entity_poly.type
_entity_poly.pdbx_seq_one_letter_code
_entity_poly.pdbx_strand_id
1 'polypeptide(L)'
;MADGRRKWLRREEHVFGALEISHYRPKERPNSVRIVHPKNDEEAWWPLFDETGSTLFPELMAELNEIKQTTVSGLVFRRDHSHRRSPTPLPWITAKQDLRYLRGVVKKIVHAADLREELSFTSFRHGGFTEGADSDLTDAELRAAGRHRSSRQLPTYAKRTRKQLISGTKKRREEKYKDSRFVGIAMTRLSE
;
A
#
# COMPACT_ATOMS: atom_id res chain seq x y z
N MET A 1 8.17 -4.36 -16.49
CA MET A 1 8.03 -5.22 -15.29
C MET A 1 7.50 -4.32 -14.19
N ALA A 2 6.25 -4.52 -13.77
CA ALA A 2 5.61 -3.68 -12.76
C ALA A 2 6.18 -4.03 -11.39
N ASP A 3 6.97 -3.09 -10.86
CA ASP A 3 7.66 -3.07 -9.59
C ASP A 3 6.73 -3.47 -8.41
N GLY A 4 6.96 -4.64 -7.81
CA GLY A 4 6.19 -5.16 -6.68
C GLY A 4 6.35 -4.37 -5.38
N ARG A 5 7.28 -3.39 -5.35
CA ARG A 5 7.72 -2.63 -4.17
C ARG A 5 6.67 -1.70 -3.54
N ARG A 6 5.47 -1.55 -4.09
CA ARG A 6 4.55 -0.43 -3.75
C ARG A 6 3.17 -0.76 -3.19
N LYS A 7 2.90 -2.02 -2.78
CA LYS A 7 1.54 -2.48 -2.50
C LYS A 7 1.04 -2.32 -1.06
N TRP A 8 1.88 -1.89 -0.11
CA TRP A 8 1.43 -1.74 1.28
C TRP A 8 0.96 -0.31 1.57
N LEU A 9 -0.33 -0.04 1.36
CA LEU A 9 -0.98 1.27 1.56
C LEU A 9 -1.08 1.66 3.04
N ARG A 10 0.03 1.74 3.76
CA ARG A 10 0.15 2.17 5.16
C ARG A 10 0.64 3.61 5.25
N ARG A 11 0.55 4.21 6.44
CA ARG A 11 1.11 5.56 6.67
C ARG A 11 2.52 5.38 7.20
N GLU A 12 3.40 6.34 6.98
CA GLU A 12 4.78 6.21 7.45
C GLU A 12 4.86 5.98 8.97
N GLU A 13 3.94 6.53 9.76
CA GLU A 13 3.90 6.32 11.22
C GLU A 13 3.57 4.88 11.60
N HIS A 14 2.71 4.20 10.85
CA HIS A 14 2.41 2.78 11.08
C HIS A 14 3.63 1.90 10.85
N VAL A 15 4.41 2.21 9.81
CA VAL A 15 5.50 1.37 9.33
C VAL A 15 6.78 1.65 10.11
N PHE A 16 7.16 2.92 10.23
CA PHE A 16 8.45 3.31 10.83
C PHE A 16 8.34 3.67 12.31
N GLY A 17 7.12 3.83 12.84
CA GLY A 17 6.89 4.22 14.23
C GLY A 17 6.32 3.10 15.12
N ALA A 18 5.58 2.14 14.56
CA ALA A 18 4.82 1.17 15.36
C ALA A 18 4.99 -0.31 14.93
N LEU A 19 5.61 -0.58 13.77
CA LEU A 19 5.81 -1.95 13.32
C LEU A 19 7.03 -2.57 14.01
N GLU A 20 6.78 -3.53 14.90
CA GLU A 20 7.81 -4.35 15.52
C GLU A 20 7.99 -5.69 14.80
N ILE A 21 9.18 -6.28 14.95
CA ILE A 21 9.48 -7.57 14.33
C ILE A 21 8.58 -8.71 14.86
N SER A 22 8.13 -8.59 16.11
CA SER A 22 7.15 -9.48 16.75
C SER A 22 5.79 -9.45 16.04
N HIS A 23 5.45 -8.36 15.34
CA HIS A 23 4.21 -8.23 14.59
C HIS A 23 4.22 -9.02 13.27
N TYR A 24 5.42 -9.32 12.75
CA TYR A 24 5.58 -10.03 11.48
C TYR A 24 5.60 -11.54 11.71
N ARG A 25 4.56 -12.23 11.26
CA ARG A 25 4.38 -13.69 11.36
C ARG A 25 4.61 -14.19 12.80
N PRO A 26 3.84 -13.72 13.78
CA PRO A 26 3.88 -14.25 15.14
C PRO A 26 3.44 -15.72 15.15
N LYS A 27 3.80 -16.46 16.21
CA LYS A 27 3.55 -17.91 16.30
C LYS A 27 2.06 -18.24 16.22
N GLU A 28 1.23 -17.39 16.81
CA GLU A 28 -0.22 -17.53 16.88
C GLU A 28 -0.87 -17.23 15.52
N ARG A 29 -0.20 -16.48 14.64
CA ARG A 29 -0.73 -16.08 13.33
C ARG A 29 0.39 -15.96 12.27
N PRO A 30 0.97 -17.08 11.85
CA PRO A 30 2.16 -17.08 10.98
C PRO A 30 1.89 -16.61 9.56
N ASN A 31 0.62 -16.54 9.15
CA ASN A 31 0.20 -16.15 7.80
C ASN A 31 -0.26 -14.69 7.71
N SER A 32 0.03 -13.88 8.74
CA SER A 32 -0.38 -12.48 8.78
C SER A 32 0.69 -11.59 9.40
N VAL A 33 0.54 -10.29 9.18
CA VAL A 33 1.28 -9.25 9.87
C VAL A 33 0.32 -8.37 10.67
N ARG A 34 0.69 -8.07 11.92
CA ARG A 34 -0.07 -7.17 12.78
C ARG A 34 0.33 -5.72 12.49
N ILE A 35 -0.67 -4.86 12.31
CA ILE A 35 -0.49 -3.42 12.14
C ILE A 35 -1.24 -2.70 13.25
N VAL A 36 -0.50 -1.95 14.06
CA VAL A 36 -1.02 -1.17 15.17
C VAL A 36 -1.12 0.29 14.76
N HIS A 37 -2.25 0.93 15.05
CA HIS A 37 -2.43 2.36 14.79
C HIS A 37 -1.82 3.18 15.95
N PRO A 38 -0.90 4.15 15.71
CA PRO A 38 -0.01 4.66 16.75
C PRO A 38 -0.72 5.66 17.69
N LYS A 39 -1.96 6.04 17.38
CA LYS A 39 -2.72 7.04 18.17
C LYS A 39 -3.83 6.45 19.04
N ASN A 40 -4.29 5.24 18.73
CA ASN A 40 -5.48 4.64 19.38
C ASN A 40 -5.32 3.13 19.58
N ASP A 41 -4.13 2.59 19.32
CA ASP A 41 -3.77 1.17 19.44
C ASP A 41 -4.70 0.20 18.70
N GLU A 42 -5.49 0.69 17.73
CA GLU A 42 -6.36 -0.16 16.93
C GLU A 42 -5.53 -1.11 16.04
N GLU A 43 -5.59 -2.39 16.37
CA GLU A 43 -4.92 -3.44 15.61
C GLU A 43 -5.66 -3.79 14.32
N ALA A 44 -4.91 -4.18 13.30
CA ALA A 44 -5.43 -4.88 12.14
C ALA A 44 -4.46 -5.96 11.69
N TRP A 45 -5.02 -7.06 11.23
CA TRP A 45 -4.27 -8.19 10.70
C TRP A 45 -4.31 -8.17 9.18
N TRP A 46 -3.13 -8.15 8.58
CA TRP A 46 -2.97 -8.20 7.13
C TRP A 46 -2.58 -9.59 6.68
N PRO A 47 -3.35 -10.22 5.78
CA PRO A 47 -2.96 -11.51 5.22
C PRO A 47 -1.68 -11.34 4.40
N LEU A 48 -0.78 -12.32 4.52
CA LEU A 48 0.45 -12.39 3.71
C LEU A 48 0.31 -13.35 2.53
N PHE A 49 -0.72 -14.19 2.56
CA PHE A 49 -1.02 -15.21 1.57
C PHE A 49 -2.48 -15.07 1.13
N ASP A 50 -2.76 -15.42 -0.11
CA ASP A 50 -4.14 -15.57 -0.61
C ASP A 50 -4.74 -16.92 -0.19
N GLU A 51 -5.96 -17.19 -0.65
CA GLU A 51 -6.69 -18.43 -0.37
C GLU A 51 -6.02 -19.68 -0.94
N THR A 52 -5.15 -19.51 -1.94
CA THR A 52 -4.38 -20.60 -2.58
C THR A 52 -3.04 -20.85 -1.87
N GLY A 53 -2.66 -20.00 -0.92
CA GLY A 53 -1.36 -20.03 -0.26
C GLY A 53 -0.26 -19.28 -1.01
N SER A 54 -0.59 -18.52 -2.07
CA SER A 54 0.38 -17.71 -2.80
C SER A 54 0.70 -16.43 -2.05
N THR A 55 1.96 -15.99 -2.07
CA THR A 55 2.40 -14.78 -1.34
C THR A 55 1.85 -13.51 -1.97
N LEU A 56 1.16 -12.69 -1.18
CA LEU A 56 0.60 -11.40 -1.62
C LEU A 56 1.66 -10.29 -1.74
N PHE A 57 2.74 -10.39 -0.96
CA PHE A 57 3.81 -9.38 -0.89
C PHE A 57 5.21 -10.03 -0.94
N PRO A 58 5.58 -10.72 -2.03
CA PRO A 58 6.79 -11.55 -2.09
C PRO A 58 8.08 -10.78 -1.74
N GLU A 59 8.28 -9.61 -2.36
CA GLU A 59 9.48 -8.78 -2.14
C GLU A 59 9.56 -8.26 -0.70
N LEU A 60 8.47 -7.66 -0.19
CA LEU A 60 8.40 -7.18 1.19
C LEU A 60 8.62 -8.32 2.18
N MET A 61 8.05 -9.51 1.93
CA MET A 61 8.22 -10.66 2.79
C MET A 61 9.67 -11.15 2.79
N ALA A 62 10.35 -11.13 1.65
CA ALA A 62 11.78 -11.46 1.58
C ALA A 62 12.60 -10.52 2.46
N GLU A 63 12.42 -9.20 2.32
CA GLU A 63 13.10 -8.20 3.16
C GLU A 63 12.80 -8.40 4.66
N LEU A 64 11.52 -8.61 5.02
CA LEU A 64 11.14 -8.82 6.42
C LEU A 64 11.67 -10.14 6.99
N ASN A 65 11.78 -11.18 6.17
CA ASN A 65 12.40 -12.45 6.58
C ASN A 65 13.90 -12.26 6.87
N GLU A 66 14.63 -11.51 6.03
CA GLU A 66 16.04 -11.19 6.27
C GLU A 66 16.22 -10.38 7.55
N ILE A 67 15.40 -9.35 7.76
CA ILE A 67 15.44 -8.54 8.99
C ILE A 67 15.16 -9.41 10.22
N LYS A 68 14.20 -10.34 10.15
CA LYS A 68 13.84 -11.23 11.26
C LYS A 68 14.96 -12.20 11.65
N GLN A 69 15.90 -12.50 10.74
CA GLN A 69 17.06 -13.34 11.07
C GLN A 69 18.05 -12.63 12.00
N THR A 70 18.16 -11.30 11.93
CA THR A 70 19.14 -10.53 12.72
C THR A 70 18.49 -9.74 13.85
N THR A 71 17.22 -9.37 13.71
CA THR A 71 16.49 -8.52 14.66
C THR A 71 15.51 -9.36 15.47
N VAL A 72 15.83 -9.56 16.75
CA VAL A 72 15.00 -10.38 17.65
C VAL A 72 13.86 -9.58 18.28
N SER A 73 14.02 -8.26 18.44
CA SER A 73 13.01 -7.40 19.09
C SER A 73 13.04 -5.94 18.64
N GLY A 74 11.93 -5.25 18.92
CA GLY A 74 11.74 -3.83 18.63
C GLY A 74 11.34 -3.54 17.18
N LEU A 75 11.43 -2.26 16.82
CA LEU A 75 11.01 -1.75 15.51
C LEU A 75 11.80 -2.40 14.37
N VAL A 76 11.06 -2.77 13.31
CA VAL A 76 11.59 -3.44 12.11
C VAL A 76 12.56 -2.53 11.36
N PHE A 77 12.09 -1.34 11.01
CA PHE A 77 12.85 -0.44 10.15
C PHE A 77 13.78 0.45 10.96
N ARG A 78 15.08 0.23 10.77
CA ARG A 78 16.15 0.96 11.43
C ARG A 78 17.03 1.65 10.38
N ARG A 79 17.77 2.65 10.84
CA ARG A 79 18.78 3.34 10.02
C ARG A 79 19.92 2.37 9.73
N ASP A 80 20.64 2.61 8.65
CA ASP A 80 21.76 1.78 8.19
C ASP A 80 23.13 2.28 8.69
N HIS A 81 23.24 3.56 9.03
CA HIS A 81 24.48 4.15 9.52
C HIS A 81 24.72 3.86 11.02
N SER A 82 26.00 3.74 11.38
CA SER A 82 26.42 3.58 12.78
C SER A 82 26.00 4.79 13.62
N HIS A 83 25.71 4.54 14.90
CA HIS A 83 25.36 5.60 15.85
C HIS A 83 26.36 5.62 16.99
N ARG A 84 26.98 6.79 17.25
CA ARG A 84 28.04 6.93 18.26
C ARG A 84 27.65 6.44 19.66
N ARG A 85 26.35 6.51 20.00
CA ARG A 85 25.83 6.15 21.32
C ARG A 85 25.09 4.81 21.38
N SER A 86 25.05 4.04 20.29
CA SER A 86 24.36 2.75 20.28
C SER A 86 25.07 1.75 19.38
N PRO A 87 25.39 0.54 19.88
CA PRO A 87 25.93 -0.53 19.04
C PRO A 87 24.89 -1.06 18.04
N THR A 88 23.60 -0.86 18.33
CA THR A 88 22.51 -1.21 17.40
C THR A 88 22.06 0.03 16.62
N PRO A 89 21.76 -0.10 15.32
CA PRO A 89 21.24 1.01 14.56
C PRO A 89 19.91 1.52 15.13
N LEU A 90 19.78 2.85 15.16
CA LEU A 90 18.61 3.50 15.71
C LEU A 90 17.40 3.33 14.79
N PRO A 91 16.18 3.25 15.35
CA PRO A 91 14.98 3.29 14.53
C PRO A 91 14.84 4.63 13.79
N TRP A 92 14.03 4.64 12.75
CA TRP A 92 13.75 5.86 11.99
C TRP A 92 12.94 6.89 12.78
N ILE A 93 12.05 6.44 13.67
CA ILE A 93 11.38 7.31 14.63
C ILE A 93 12.40 7.93 15.60
N THR A 94 12.23 9.23 15.86
CA THR A 94 13.12 9.96 16.76
C THR A 94 12.68 9.81 18.22
N ALA A 95 13.56 10.16 19.17
CA ALA A 95 13.21 10.20 20.59
C ALA A 95 12.01 11.11 20.92
N LYS A 96 11.69 12.05 20.02
CA LYS A 96 10.50 12.92 20.11
C LYS A 96 9.23 12.28 19.54
N GLN A 97 9.26 10.98 19.23
CA GLN A 97 8.14 10.24 18.65
C GLN A 97 7.67 10.82 17.29
N ASP A 98 8.61 11.32 16.49
CA ASP A 98 8.32 11.89 15.16
C ASP A 98 9.21 11.31 14.05
N LEU A 99 8.79 11.54 12.80
CA LEU A 99 9.48 11.08 11.59
C LEU A 99 10.15 12.22 10.81
N ARG A 100 10.47 13.35 11.47
CA ARG A 100 11.06 14.52 10.77
C ARG A 100 12.38 14.18 10.07
N TYR A 101 13.24 13.42 10.74
CA TYR A 101 14.52 12.99 10.16
C TYR A 101 14.32 12.16 8.89
N LEU A 102 13.45 11.13 8.96
CA LEU A 102 13.09 10.29 7.83
C LEU A 102 12.51 11.12 6.66
N ARG A 103 11.58 12.04 6.94
CA ARG A 103 11.02 12.94 5.92
C ARG A 103 12.08 13.81 5.26
N GLY A 104 13.08 14.29 6.03
CA GLY A 104 14.22 15.02 5.49
C GLY A 104 15.11 14.17 4.58
N VAL A 105 15.38 12.91 4.96
CA VAL A 105 16.11 11.96 4.11
C VAL A 105 15.35 11.67 2.81
N VAL A 106 14.03 11.45 2.89
CA VAL A 106 13.20 11.26 1.69
C VAL A 106 13.27 12.46 0.76
N LYS A 107 13.26 13.70 1.29
CA LYS A 107 13.42 14.90 0.45
C LYS A 107 14.78 14.94 -0.26
N LYS A 108 15.86 14.53 0.41
CA LYS A 108 17.18 14.39 -0.23
C LYS A 108 17.16 13.36 -1.36
N ILE A 109 16.49 12.23 -1.16
CA ILE A 109 16.33 11.19 -2.19
C ILE A 109 15.53 11.72 -3.39
N VAL A 110 14.41 12.41 -3.15
CA VAL A 110 13.59 13.03 -4.20
C VAL A 110 14.43 13.99 -5.04
N HIS A 111 15.21 14.86 -4.39
CA HIS A 111 16.09 15.79 -5.08
C HIS A 111 17.20 15.08 -5.87
N ALA A 112 17.87 14.10 -5.25
CA ALA A 112 18.95 13.33 -5.90
C ALA A 112 18.46 12.48 -7.09
N ALA A 113 17.19 12.07 -7.08
CA ALA A 113 16.56 11.33 -8.16
C ALA A 113 15.97 12.24 -9.27
N ASP A 114 16.21 13.55 -9.21
CA ASP A 114 15.65 14.55 -10.13
C ASP A 114 14.12 14.46 -10.26
N LEU A 115 13.46 14.20 -9.13
CA LEU A 115 12.02 14.16 -9.04
C LEU A 115 11.47 15.52 -8.62
N ARG A 116 10.20 15.75 -8.98
CA ARG A 116 9.41 16.92 -8.59
C ARG A 116 9.53 17.23 -7.09
N GLU A 117 10.05 18.41 -6.74
CA GLU A 117 10.43 18.77 -5.37
C GLU A 117 9.27 18.79 -4.37
N GLU A 118 8.03 18.96 -4.83
CA GLU A 118 6.82 18.89 -4.02
C GLU A 118 6.55 17.47 -3.49
N LEU A 119 7.15 16.43 -4.07
CA LEU A 119 6.97 15.06 -3.61
C LEU A 119 7.50 14.89 -2.19
N SER A 120 6.67 14.30 -1.36
CA SER A 120 6.93 14.04 0.06
C SER A 120 6.78 12.55 0.33
N PHE A 121 7.12 12.11 1.54
CA PHE A 121 6.88 10.71 1.89
C PHE A 121 5.40 10.35 1.77
N THR A 122 4.51 11.23 2.26
CA THR A 122 3.06 11.01 2.14
C THR A 122 2.61 10.88 0.68
N SER A 123 3.28 11.55 -0.28
CA SER A 123 2.95 11.45 -1.71
C SER A 123 3.00 10.01 -2.24
N PHE A 124 3.88 9.14 -1.73
CA PHE A 124 3.94 7.74 -2.14
C PHE A 124 2.66 6.97 -1.79
N ARG A 125 2.06 7.25 -0.62
CA ARG A 125 0.77 6.66 -0.25
C ARG A 125 -0.32 7.09 -1.24
N HIS A 126 -0.40 8.37 -1.58
CA HIS A 126 -1.36 8.87 -2.57
C HIS A 126 -1.14 8.26 -3.96
N GLY A 127 0.13 8.11 -4.35
CA GLY A 127 0.53 7.41 -5.56
C GLY A 127 -0.04 5.98 -5.60
N GLY A 128 0.15 5.20 -4.53
CA GLY A 128 -0.36 3.83 -4.44
C GLY A 128 -1.89 3.73 -4.52
N PHE A 129 -2.65 4.66 -3.90
CA PHE A 129 -4.11 4.69 -4.05
C PHE A 129 -4.54 5.03 -5.49
N THR A 130 -3.83 5.97 -6.12
CA THR A 130 -4.10 6.37 -7.50
C THR A 130 -3.79 5.23 -8.47
N GLU A 131 -2.67 4.54 -8.27
CA GLU A 131 -2.29 3.35 -9.04
C GLU A 131 -3.31 2.21 -8.88
N GLY A 132 -3.80 1.99 -7.65
CA GLY A 132 -4.87 1.02 -7.39
C GLY A 132 -6.15 1.36 -8.13
N ALA A 133 -6.61 2.62 -8.05
CA ALA A 133 -7.78 3.08 -8.79
C ALA A 133 -7.60 2.98 -10.31
N ASP A 134 -6.40 3.28 -10.81
CA ASP A 134 -6.02 3.13 -12.22
C ASP A 134 -5.91 1.67 -12.67
N SER A 135 -5.87 0.73 -11.73
CA SER A 135 -5.86 -0.72 -11.94
C SER A 135 -7.24 -1.33 -11.70
N ASP A 136 -8.29 -0.50 -11.71
CA ASP A 136 -9.68 -0.90 -11.55
C ASP A 136 -10.01 -1.59 -10.20
N LEU A 137 -9.22 -1.35 -9.15
CA LEU A 137 -9.62 -1.73 -7.80
C LEU A 137 -10.93 -1.01 -7.43
N THR A 138 -11.83 -1.73 -6.80
CA THR A 138 -13.09 -1.20 -6.30
C THR A 138 -12.86 -0.24 -5.13
N ASP A 139 -13.82 0.67 -4.91
CA ASP A 139 -13.85 1.52 -3.72
C ASP A 139 -13.82 0.71 -2.41
N ALA A 140 -14.36 -0.51 -2.41
CA ALA A 140 -14.32 -1.39 -1.24
C ALA A 140 -12.90 -1.90 -0.97
N GLU A 141 -12.20 -2.38 -2.00
CA GLU A 141 -10.82 -2.85 -1.89
C GLU A 141 -9.85 -1.73 -1.52
N LEU A 142 -9.98 -0.55 -2.15
CA LEU A 142 -9.16 0.61 -1.80
C LEU A 142 -9.39 1.06 -0.34
N ARG A 143 -10.63 1.02 0.14
CA ARG A 143 -10.93 1.32 1.55
C ARG A 143 -10.37 0.28 2.50
N ALA A 144 -10.54 -1.01 2.19
CA ALA A 144 -9.98 -2.10 2.97
C ALA A 144 -8.44 -1.97 3.06
N ALA A 145 -7.81 -1.73 1.92
CA ALA A 145 -6.38 -1.51 1.84
C ALA A 145 -5.94 -0.28 2.64
N GLY A 146 -6.66 0.84 2.52
CA GLY A 146 -6.40 2.09 3.21
C GLY A 146 -6.78 2.17 4.68
N ARG A 147 -7.60 1.23 5.17
CA ARG A 147 -8.38 1.31 6.41
C ARG A 147 -9.24 2.58 6.50
N HIS A 148 -9.87 2.99 5.40
CA HIS A 148 -10.79 4.13 5.40
C HIS A 148 -12.21 3.66 5.72
N ARG A 149 -12.81 4.22 6.77
CA ARG A 149 -14.17 3.86 7.20
C ARG A 149 -15.24 4.39 6.24
N SER A 150 -14.96 5.49 5.54
CA SER A 150 -15.91 6.14 4.63
C SER A 150 -15.36 6.30 3.21
N SER A 151 -16.23 6.13 2.21
CA SER A 151 -15.94 6.44 0.80
C SER A 151 -15.61 7.91 0.57
N ARG A 152 -16.13 8.81 1.40
CA ARG A 152 -15.84 10.26 1.33
C ARG A 152 -14.36 10.59 1.50
N GLN A 153 -13.58 9.68 2.10
CA GLN A 153 -12.13 9.88 2.30
C GLN A 153 -11.31 9.52 1.05
N LEU A 154 -11.82 8.68 0.15
CA LEU A 154 -11.07 8.19 -1.01
C LEU A 154 -10.60 9.29 -1.98
N PRO A 155 -11.41 10.31 -2.33
CA PRO A 155 -10.98 11.38 -3.25
C PRO A 155 -9.75 12.17 -2.78
N THR A 156 -9.49 12.18 -1.46
CA THR A 156 -8.27 12.79 -0.92
C THR A 156 -7.01 12.03 -1.39
N TYR A 157 -7.08 10.70 -1.47
CA TYR A 157 -5.95 9.82 -1.72
C TYR A 157 -5.86 9.32 -3.17
N ALA A 158 -6.96 8.81 -3.73
CA ALA A 158 -7.02 8.35 -5.12
C ALA A 158 -7.31 9.56 -6.03
N LYS A 159 -6.32 9.98 -6.81
CA LYS A 159 -6.47 11.10 -7.72
C LYS A 159 -7.21 10.66 -8.99
N ARG A 160 -7.95 11.60 -9.58
CA ARG A 160 -8.64 11.41 -10.86
C ARG A 160 -7.63 11.47 -11.98
N THR A 161 -7.60 10.46 -12.86
CA THR A 161 -6.64 10.38 -13.96
C THR A 161 -7.34 10.31 -15.31
N ARG A 162 -6.61 10.69 -16.37
CA ARG A 162 -7.07 10.48 -17.75
C ARG A 162 -7.29 8.99 -18.05
N LYS A 163 -6.49 8.11 -17.45
CA LYS A 163 -6.60 6.66 -17.62
C LYS A 163 -7.95 6.15 -17.09
N GLN A 164 -8.38 6.61 -15.93
CA GLN A 164 -9.72 6.30 -15.38
C GLN A 164 -10.84 6.75 -16.32
N LEU A 165 -10.74 7.96 -16.89
CA LEU A 165 -11.72 8.45 -17.86
C LEU A 165 -11.77 7.57 -19.11
N ILE A 166 -10.61 7.21 -19.68
CA ILE A 166 -10.52 6.34 -20.85
C ILE A 166 -11.08 4.94 -20.54
N SER A 167 -10.70 4.35 -19.41
CA SER A 167 -11.20 3.04 -18.95
C SER A 167 -12.72 3.06 -18.81
N GLY A 168 -13.26 4.08 -18.13
CA GLY A 168 -14.70 4.26 -17.97
C GLY A 168 -15.45 4.40 -19.30
N THR A 169 -14.92 5.19 -20.24
CA THR A 169 -15.52 5.33 -21.57
C THR A 169 -15.47 4.03 -22.37
N LYS A 170 -14.38 3.26 -22.30
CA LYS A 170 -14.27 1.94 -22.95
C LYS A 170 -15.31 0.95 -22.39
N LYS A 171 -15.42 0.85 -21.07
CA LYS A 171 -16.42 -0.02 -20.40
C LYS A 171 -17.85 0.33 -20.83
N ARG A 172 -18.19 1.63 -20.89
CA ARG A 172 -19.50 2.08 -21.40
C ARG A 172 -19.75 1.71 -22.86
N ARG A 173 -18.72 1.77 -23.71
CA ARG A 173 -18.82 1.37 -25.13
C ARG A 173 -19.05 -0.14 -25.25
N GLU A 174 -18.32 -0.94 -24.49
CA GLU A 174 -18.47 -2.41 -24.46
C GLU A 174 -19.86 -2.83 -23.99
N GLU A 175 -20.39 -2.18 -22.95
CA GLU A 175 -21.73 -2.45 -22.45
C GLU A 175 -22.81 -2.16 -23.49
N LYS A 176 -22.71 -1.01 -24.19
CA LYS A 176 -23.59 -0.71 -25.33
C LYS A 176 -23.53 -1.77 -26.43
N TYR A 177 -22.33 -2.30 -26.75
CA TYR A 177 -22.19 -3.36 -27.73
C TYR A 177 -22.76 -4.70 -27.27
N LYS A 178 -22.79 -5.00 -25.96
CA LYS A 178 -23.46 -6.19 -25.43
C LYS A 178 -24.97 -6.04 -25.55
N ASP A 179 -25.48 -4.87 -25.17
CA ASP A 179 -26.90 -4.55 -25.22
C ASP A 179 -27.46 -4.60 -26.65
N SER A 180 -26.75 -3.98 -27.61
CA SER A 180 -27.13 -4.07 -29.04
C SER A 180 -27.02 -5.48 -29.63
N ARG A 181 -26.08 -6.31 -29.16
CA ARG A 181 -25.99 -7.72 -29.56
C ARG A 181 -27.14 -8.54 -29.01
N PHE A 182 -27.57 -8.27 -27.78
CA PHE A 182 -28.75 -8.90 -27.18
C PHE A 182 -30.03 -8.54 -27.93
N VAL A 183 -30.21 -7.27 -28.28
CA VAL A 183 -31.35 -6.82 -29.11
C VAL A 183 -31.34 -7.47 -30.49
N GLY A 184 -30.17 -7.57 -31.14
CA GLY A 184 -30.03 -8.22 -32.44
C GLY A 184 -30.45 -9.70 -32.41
N ILE A 185 -29.97 -10.46 -31.41
CA ILE A 185 -30.32 -11.88 -31.24
C ILE A 185 -31.82 -12.07 -30.94
N ALA A 186 -32.42 -11.18 -30.15
CA ALA A 186 -33.85 -11.23 -29.83
C ALA A 186 -34.73 -10.96 -31.07
N MET A 187 -34.33 -10.02 -31.94
CA MET A 187 -35.06 -9.74 -33.18
C MET A 187 -34.97 -10.90 -34.19
N THR A 188 -33.83 -11.59 -34.28
CA THR A 188 -33.68 -12.76 -35.17
C THR A 188 -34.54 -13.95 -34.73
N ARG A 189 -34.74 -14.16 -33.42
CA ARG A 189 -35.62 -15.23 -32.91
C ARG A 189 -37.12 -14.95 -33.01
N LEU A 190 -37.53 -13.70 -33.24
CA LEU A 190 -38.93 -13.31 -33.44
C LEU A 190 -39.35 -13.34 -34.91
N SER A 191 -38.40 -13.63 -35.82
CA SER A 191 -38.62 -13.67 -37.28
C SER A 191 -38.54 -15.08 -37.88
N GLU A 192 -38.49 -16.12 -37.05
CA GLU A 192 -38.74 -17.54 -37.36
C GLU A 192 -40.10 -17.97 -36.79
#